data_AF-A0A401MQP3-F1
#
_entry.id   AF-A0A401MQP3-F1
#
_cell.length_a   1.000
_cell.length_b   1.000
_cell.length_c   1.000
_cell.angle_alpha   90.00
_cell.angle_beta   90.00
_cell.angle_gamma   90.00
#
_symmetry.space_group_name_H-M   'P 1'
#
loop_
_entity.id
_entity.type
_entity.pdbx_description
1 polymer ?
#
loop_
_entity_poly.entity_id
_entity_poly.type
_entity_poly.pdbx_seq_one_letter_code
_entity_poly.pdbx_strand_id
1 'polypeptide(L)'
;METSTEGPAEAHSGSSAPADPPGGAEPTAAGDAAAVTETVAVAIPPASLSPSRASDFMQCPLLYRFRVIDRLPEKPSEAATRGTLVHAVLERLFDAPAAERTAPRAKSLIPGQWDRLRESRPEVVELFADDPEGERMARWLGEAERLVERWFTLEDPTRLEPAERELFIEAELDSGLRLRGIIDRVDVAPTGEVRIVDYKTGKAPRPEYAEGALFQMKFYALVVWRLKEVIPRRLQLVYLGSGDVVTYDPVLADLERVERKLLALWDAIRLATETGEWRPRPTKLCGWCDHQEHCPEFGGTPPPYPLPVRAAQSDGVPQGRMGPD
;
A
#
# COMPACT_ATOMS: atom_id res chain seq x y z
N MET A 1 -43.48 40.30 42.41
CA MET A 1 -42.18 40.98 42.38
C MET A 1 -41.23 40.13 41.54
N GLU A 2 -41.23 40.16 40.20
CA GLU A 2 -41.64 41.26 39.28
C GLU A 2 -40.76 42.52 39.49
N THR A 3 -40.25 43.20 38.46
CA THR A 3 -40.47 43.06 36.99
C THR A 3 -39.38 43.81 36.19
N SER A 4 -39.15 43.39 34.92
CA SER A 4 -38.99 44.23 33.70
C SER A 4 -38.01 45.42 33.62
N THR A 5 -37.87 46.15 32.50
CA THR A 5 -37.49 45.88 31.08
C THR A 5 -37.21 47.27 30.43
N GLU A 6 -36.56 47.32 29.26
CA GLU A 6 -36.82 48.27 28.13
C GLU A 6 -36.42 49.77 28.14
N GLY A 7 -35.94 50.20 26.95
CA GLY A 7 -36.20 51.50 26.29
C GLY A 7 -35.34 52.72 26.69
N PRO A 8 -35.23 53.78 25.85
CA PRO A 8 -35.76 54.04 24.48
C PRO A 8 -34.65 53.93 23.38
N ALA A 9 -34.82 53.99 22.04
CA ALA A 9 -35.55 54.88 21.09
C ALA A 9 -35.00 56.33 21.05
N GLU A 10 -34.89 57.10 19.94
CA GLU A 10 -35.06 56.95 18.46
C GLU A 10 -34.43 58.23 17.77
N ALA A 11 -34.30 58.52 16.46
CA ALA A 11 -34.56 57.93 15.13
C ALA A 11 -33.80 58.74 14.00
N HIS A 12 -34.05 58.45 12.70
CA HIS A 12 -33.80 59.26 11.47
C HIS A 12 -32.36 59.39 10.90
N SER A 13 -32.11 59.55 9.56
CA SER A 13 -32.91 59.25 8.34
C SER A 13 -32.09 59.45 7.02
N GLY A 14 -32.37 58.69 5.95
CA GLY A 14 -31.87 58.86 4.56
C GLY A 14 -31.09 57.63 4.06
N SER A 15 -31.44 56.86 3.00
CA SER A 15 -31.96 57.13 1.63
C SER A 15 -30.87 57.66 0.67
N SER A 16 -30.65 57.13 -0.55
CA SER A 16 -31.41 56.19 -1.40
C SER A 16 -30.53 55.31 -2.33
N ALA A 17 -31.14 54.38 -3.08
CA ALA A 17 -30.60 53.71 -4.29
C ALA A 17 -31.52 54.05 -5.51
N PRO A 18 -31.13 53.84 -6.79
CA PRO A 18 -31.42 52.55 -7.47
C PRO A 18 -30.56 52.13 -8.72
N ALA A 19 -30.65 50.83 -9.06
CA ALA A 19 -30.75 50.15 -10.40
C ALA A 19 -29.72 50.31 -11.57
N ASP A 20 -29.41 49.15 -12.19
CA ASP A 20 -28.81 48.89 -13.54
C ASP A 20 -29.88 48.97 -14.68
N PRO A 21 -29.70 48.48 -15.95
CA PRO A 21 -28.54 47.98 -16.75
C PRO A 21 -28.49 48.71 -18.14
N PRO A 22 -28.32 48.14 -19.38
CA PRO A 22 -27.66 46.91 -19.92
C PRO A 22 -26.78 47.08 -21.20
N GLY A 23 -26.07 46.01 -21.62
CA GLY A 23 -25.64 45.74 -23.02
C GLY A 23 -24.17 46.05 -23.37
N GLY A 24 -23.49 45.30 -24.27
CA GLY A 24 -23.86 44.06 -24.99
C GLY A 24 -22.81 43.62 -26.03
N ALA A 25 -23.12 42.54 -26.77
CA ALA A 25 -22.38 41.92 -27.91
C ALA A 25 -21.35 40.80 -27.60
N GLU A 26 -21.47 39.70 -28.36
CA GLU A 26 -20.54 38.56 -28.48
C GLU A 26 -19.51 38.79 -29.60
N PRO A 27 -18.47 37.93 -29.67
CA PRO A 27 -18.08 37.40 -30.97
C PRO A 27 -18.07 35.85 -30.99
N THR A 28 -18.61 35.27 -32.05
CA THR A 28 -18.51 33.83 -32.35
C THR A 28 -17.46 33.57 -33.43
N ALA A 29 -16.64 32.52 -33.29
CA ALA A 29 -16.05 31.77 -34.41
C ALA A 29 -15.31 30.50 -33.95
N ALA A 30 -15.37 29.49 -34.82
CA ALA A 30 -14.39 28.41 -35.05
C ALA A 30 -13.43 28.02 -33.90
N GLY A 31 -13.64 26.83 -33.34
CA GLY A 31 -12.71 26.26 -32.38
C GLY A 31 -11.40 25.78 -33.01
N ASP A 32 -10.41 25.58 -32.15
CA ASP A 32 -9.27 24.71 -32.42
C ASP A 32 -9.41 23.49 -31.52
N ALA A 33 -9.24 22.29 -32.08
CA ALA A 33 -9.36 21.04 -31.33
C ALA A 33 -8.06 20.83 -30.56
N ALA A 34 -7.95 21.45 -29.39
CA ALA A 34 -6.79 21.36 -28.51
C ALA A 34 -6.45 19.88 -28.25
N ALA A 35 -5.48 19.36 -29.02
CA ALA A 35 -5.09 17.97 -28.96
C ALA A 35 -4.60 17.69 -27.55
N VAL A 36 -5.32 16.82 -26.84
CA VAL A 36 -4.89 16.33 -25.54
C VAL A 36 -3.69 15.45 -25.79
N THR A 37 -2.51 16.07 -25.80
CA THR A 37 -1.23 15.35 -25.80
C THR A 37 -1.16 14.61 -24.48
N GLU A 38 -1.57 13.35 -24.48
CA GLU A 38 -1.27 12.43 -23.39
C GLU A 38 0.23 12.53 -23.12
N THR A 39 0.58 13.13 -21.97
CA THR A 39 1.95 13.14 -21.50
C THR A 39 2.29 11.73 -21.06
N VAL A 40 2.66 10.89 -22.03
CA VAL A 40 3.05 9.49 -21.82
C VAL A 40 4.07 9.47 -20.69
N ALA A 41 3.64 8.98 -19.52
CA ALA A 41 4.44 9.02 -18.33
C ALA A 41 5.69 8.16 -18.56
N VAL A 42 6.84 8.81 -18.72
CA VAL A 42 8.09 8.11 -19.06
C VAL A 42 8.36 7.06 -18.00
N ALA A 43 8.26 5.79 -18.39
CA ALA A 43 8.50 4.69 -17.48
C ALA A 43 9.94 4.77 -16.96
N ILE A 44 10.09 4.59 -15.66
CA ILE A 44 11.39 4.63 -14.98
C ILE A 44 11.69 3.20 -14.51
N PRO A 45 12.88 2.64 -14.80
CA PRO A 45 13.29 1.35 -14.25
C PRO A 45 13.13 1.31 -12.72
N PRO A 46 12.78 0.15 -12.13
CA PRO A 46 12.67 0.04 -10.68
C PRO A 46 14.02 0.40 -10.03
N ALA A 47 13.98 1.36 -9.09
CA ALA A 47 15.14 1.83 -8.33
C ALA A 47 15.14 1.36 -6.86
N SER A 48 14.11 0.63 -6.44
CA SER A 48 13.97 0.10 -5.07
C SER A 48 13.05 -1.13 -5.01
N LEU A 49 13.35 -2.01 -4.05
CA LEU A 49 12.59 -3.21 -3.75
C LEU A 49 11.84 -3.04 -2.42
N SER A 50 10.65 -3.63 -2.33
CA SER A 50 9.81 -3.69 -1.12
C SER A 50 9.33 -5.13 -0.90
N PRO A 51 8.77 -5.51 0.27
CA PRO A 51 8.30 -6.87 0.49
C PRO A 51 7.20 -7.28 -0.48
N SER A 52 6.28 -6.38 -0.79
CA SER A 52 5.21 -6.58 -1.79
C SER A 52 5.80 -6.84 -3.17
N ARG A 53 6.62 -5.92 -3.68
CA ARG A 53 7.32 -6.06 -4.98
C ARG A 53 8.17 -7.33 -5.07
N ALA A 54 8.89 -7.69 -3.99
CA ALA A 54 9.64 -8.93 -3.93
C ALA A 54 8.72 -10.17 -4.02
N SER A 55 7.57 -10.12 -3.35
CA SER A 55 6.57 -11.18 -3.39
C SER A 55 5.89 -11.29 -4.77
N ASP A 56 5.57 -10.16 -5.42
CA ASP A 56 5.02 -10.13 -6.78
C ASP A 56 5.94 -10.86 -7.77
N PHE A 57 7.25 -10.55 -7.78
CA PHE A 57 8.19 -11.20 -8.70
C PHE A 57 8.41 -12.69 -8.35
N MET A 58 8.47 -13.03 -7.06
CA MET A 58 8.56 -14.44 -6.62
C MET A 58 7.31 -15.23 -7.00
N GLN A 59 6.13 -14.61 -7.02
CA GLN A 59 4.87 -15.21 -7.47
C GLN A 59 4.82 -15.33 -8.99
N CYS A 60 5.06 -14.25 -9.73
CA CYS A 60 5.06 -14.21 -11.19
C CYS A 60 5.80 -12.95 -11.69
N PRO A 61 6.91 -13.08 -12.46
CA PRO A 61 7.60 -11.92 -13.03
C PRO A 61 6.69 -11.03 -13.90
N LEU A 62 5.76 -11.62 -14.67
CA LEU A 62 4.79 -10.82 -15.44
C LEU A 62 3.83 -10.00 -14.56
N LEU A 63 3.47 -10.49 -13.37
CA LEU A 63 2.67 -9.71 -12.40
C LEU A 63 3.45 -8.52 -11.85
N TYR A 64 4.74 -8.71 -11.52
CA TYR A 64 5.63 -7.61 -11.16
C TYR A 64 5.69 -6.56 -12.27
N ARG A 65 5.83 -6.99 -13.53
CA ARG A 65 5.88 -6.09 -14.69
C ARG A 65 4.61 -5.22 -14.75
N PHE A 66 3.44 -5.85 -14.71
CA PHE A 66 2.14 -5.18 -14.77
C PHE A 66 1.93 -4.18 -13.62
N ARG A 67 2.26 -4.56 -12.38
CA ARG A 67 2.08 -3.69 -11.19
C ARG A 67 3.11 -2.57 -11.08
N VAL A 68 4.38 -2.85 -11.36
CA VAL A 68 5.51 -1.96 -11.01
C VAL A 68 5.98 -1.11 -12.19
N ILE A 69 5.99 -1.68 -13.40
CA ILE A 69 6.56 -1.05 -14.60
C ILE A 69 5.46 -0.48 -15.49
N ASP A 70 4.51 -1.31 -15.92
CA ASP A 70 3.39 -0.87 -16.77
C ASP A 70 2.34 -0.08 -15.95
N ARG A 71 2.25 -0.36 -14.64
CA ARG A 71 1.31 0.23 -13.66
C ARG A 71 -0.15 0.13 -14.13
N LEU A 72 -0.53 -1.04 -14.60
CA LEU A 72 -1.90 -1.32 -15.02
C LEU A 72 -2.88 -1.10 -13.85
N PRO A 73 -4.07 -0.52 -14.09
CA PRO A 73 -5.06 -0.34 -13.04
C PRO A 73 -5.45 -1.67 -12.39
N GLU A 74 -5.52 -1.69 -11.06
CA GLU A 74 -6.09 -2.78 -10.29
C GLU A 74 -7.41 -2.32 -9.69
N LYS A 75 -8.43 -3.16 -9.72
CA LYS A 75 -9.71 -2.85 -9.09
C LYS A 75 -9.51 -2.92 -7.57
N PRO A 76 -10.02 -1.96 -6.79
CA PRO A 76 -10.04 -2.13 -5.34
C PRO A 76 -10.84 -3.38 -5.00
N SER A 77 -10.45 -4.09 -3.94
CA SER A 77 -11.21 -5.23 -3.42
C SER A 77 -11.66 -4.96 -1.99
N GLU A 78 -12.86 -5.42 -1.65
CA GLU A 78 -13.41 -5.31 -0.30
C GLU A 78 -12.43 -5.82 0.79
N ALA A 79 -11.63 -6.85 0.47
CA ALA A 79 -10.65 -7.40 1.39
C ALA A 79 -9.44 -6.47 1.61
N ALA A 80 -8.87 -5.91 0.54
CA ALA A 80 -7.72 -5.02 0.63
C ALA A 80 -8.10 -3.67 1.27
N THR A 81 -9.20 -3.07 0.84
CA THR A 81 -9.72 -1.81 1.39
C THR A 81 -10.06 -1.93 2.87
N ARG A 82 -10.58 -3.10 3.31
CA ARG A 82 -10.81 -3.38 4.74
C ARG A 82 -9.52 -3.57 5.52
N GLY A 83 -8.48 -4.10 4.89
CA GLY A 83 -7.11 -4.05 5.41
C GLY A 83 -6.71 -2.61 5.73
N THR A 84 -6.71 -1.73 4.73
CA THR A 84 -6.36 -0.30 4.89
C THR A 84 -7.19 0.39 5.98
N LEU A 85 -8.51 0.19 6.01
CA LEU A 85 -9.40 0.79 7.01
C LEU A 85 -9.10 0.30 8.44
N VAL A 86 -8.85 -1.00 8.63
CA VAL A 86 -8.54 -1.56 9.96
C VAL A 86 -7.16 -1.09 10.44
N HIS A 87 -6.16 -1.00 9.56
CA HIS A 87 -4.83 -0.49 9.92
C HIS A 87 -4.91 0.98 10.34
N ALA A 88 -5.56 1.84 9.56
CA ALA A 88 -5.75 3.26 9.90
C ALA A 88 -6.51 3.45 11.23
N VAL A 89 -7.44 2.57 11.59
CA VAL A 89 -8.15 2.61 12.89
C VAL A 89 -7.26 2.17 14.05
N LEU A 90 -6.47 1.11 13.88
CA LEU A 90 -5.52 0.64 14.90
C LEU A 90 -4.35 1.61 15.10
N GLU A 91 -3.87 2.24 14.03
CA GLU A 91 -2.93 3.36 14.07
C GLU A 91 -3.55 4.52 14.87
N ARG A 92 -4.67 5.09 14.39
CA ARG A 92 -5.31 6.30 14.93
C ARG A 92 -5.73 6.16 16.40
N LEU A 93 -6.01 4.95 16.87
CA LEU A 93 -6.34 4.69 18.28
C LEU A 93 -5.21 5.09 19.24
N PHE A 94 -3.93 4.92 18.86
CA PHE A 94 -2.81 5.23 19.74
C PHE A 94 -2.61 6.74 19.99
N ASP A 95 -3.25 7.61 19.21
CA ASP A 95 -3.29 9.06 19.46
C ASP A 95 -4.11 9.42 20.71
N ALA A 96 -4.97 8.51 21.19
CA ALA A 96 -5.68 8.68 22.46
C ALA A 96 -4.78 8.29 23.65
N PRO A 97 -4.94 8.93 24.83
CA PRO A 97 -4.25 8.51 26.06
C PRO A 97 -4.50 7.03 26.39
N ALA A 98 -3.52 6.33 26.95
CA ALA A 98 -3.56 4.89 27.20
C ALA A 98 -4.88 4.37 27.83
N ALA A 99 -5.41 5.07 28.83
CA ALA A 99 -6.65 4.69 29.51
C ALA A 99 -7.93 4.85 28.66
N GLU A 100 -7.89 5.62 27.56
CA GLU A 100 -9.01 5.80 26.64
C GLU A 100 -9.00 4.79 25.47
N ARG A 101 -7.89 4.08 25.26
CA ARG A 101 -7.71 3.10 24.18
C ARG A 101 -8.54 1.84 24.44
N THR A 102 -9.82 1.92 24.10
CA THR A 102 -10.85 0.90 24.39
C THR A 102 -11.55 0.44 23.11
N ALA A 103 -12.15 -0.76 23.11
CA ALA A 103 -12.84 -1.29 21.93
C ALA A 103 -13.98 -0.38 21.42
N PRO A 104 -14.84 0.22 22.27
CA PRO A 104 -15.83 1.21 21.82
C PRO A 104 -15.18 2.46 21.21
N ARG A 105 -14.05 2.93 21.79
CA ARG A 105 -13.31 4.07 21.24
C ARG A 105 -12.76 3.74 19.85
N ALA A 106 -12.15 2.57 19.66
CA ALA A 106 -11.64 2.13 18.37
C ALA A 106 -12.74 1.98 17.32
N LYS A 107 -13.88 1.37 17.68
CA LYS A 107 -15.05 1.28 16.78
C LYS A 107 -15.56 2.66 16.34
N SER A 108 -15.62 3.64 17.25
CA SER A 108 -16.04 5.01 16.90
C SER A 108 -15.10 5.76 15.94
N LEU A 109 -13.90 5.25 15.66
CA LEU A 109 -12.99 5.80 14.64
C LEU A 109 -13.32 5.32 13.22
N ILE A 110 -14.04 4.20 13.05
CA ILE A 110 -14.26 3.55 11.74
C ILE A 110 -14.96 4.48 10.73
N PRO A 111 -16.07 5.16 11.02
CA PRO A 111 -16.71 6.05 10.06
C PRO A 111 -15.75 7.18 9.60
N GLY A 112 -15.07 7.82 10.55
CA GLY A 112 -14.13 8.91 10.24
C GLY A 112 -12.85 8.46 9.52
N GLN A 113 -12.41 7.20 9.62
CA GLN A 113 -11.34 6.67 8.76
C GLN A 113 -11.87 6.19 7.42
N TRP A 114 -13.13 5.75 7.33
CA TRP A 114 -13.76 5.37 6.07
C TRP A 114 -13.97 6.57 5.15
N ASP A 115 -14.46 7.70 5.67
CA ASP A 115 -14.62 8.93 4.88
C ASP A 115 -13.26 9.45 4.38
N ARG A 116 -12.22 9.46 5.23
CA ARG A 116 -10.83 9.77 4.80
C ARG A 116 -10.31 8.83 3.73
N LEU A 117 -10.65 7.55 3.78
CA LEU A 117 -10.24 6.57 2.76
C LEU A 117 -10.95 6.83 1.43
N ARG A 118 -12.22 7.27 1.46
CA ARG A 118 -12.96 7.72 0.26
C ARG A 118 -12.42 9.04 -0.31
N GLU A 119 -12.04 9.98 0.55
CA GLU A 119 -11.41 11.26 0.14
C GLU A 119 -10.05 11.05 -0.54
N SER A 120 -9.21 10.19 0.06
CA SER A 120 -7.84 9.93 -0.42
C SER A 120 -7.76 8.92 -1.57
N ARG A 121 -8.78 8.05 -1.71
CA ARG A 121 -8.87 7.03 -2.74
C ARG A 121 -10.31 6.91 -3.30
N PRO A 122 -10.77 7.86 -4.13
CA PRO A 122 -12.15 7.89 -4.61
C PRO A 122 -12.63 6.58 -5.29
N GLU A 123 -11.72 5.79 -5.87
CA GLU A 123 -12.05 4.51 -6.49
C GLU A 123 -12.62 3.47 -5.51
N VAL A 124 -12.41 3.61 -4.20
CA VAL A 124 -13.03 2.69 -3.21
C VAL A 124 -14.54 2.86 -3.09
N VAL A 125 -15.12 3.92 -3.64
CA VAL A 125 -16.58 4.10 -3.72
C VAL A 125 -17.21 3.13 -4.71
N GLU A 126 -16.51 2.82 -5.82
CA GLU A 126 -16.98 1.90 -6.86
C GLU A 126 -17.19 0.46 -6.34
N LEU A 127 -16.58 0.10 -5.22
CA LEU A 127 -16.83 -1.17 -4.51
C LEU A 127 -18.31 -1.38 -4.17
N PHE A 128 -19.07 -0.31 -3.99
CA PHE A 128 -20.45 -0.32 -3.47
C PHE A 128 -21.42 0.47 -4.36
N ALA A 129 -21.07 0.70 -5.64
CA ALA A 129 -21.91 1.45 -6.58
C ALA A 129 -23.27 0.74 -6.87
N ASP A 130 -23.32 -0.58 -6.72
CA ASP A 130 -24.51 -1.44 -6.83
C ASP A 130 -25.27 -1.66 -5.50
N ASP A 131 -24.92 -0.94 -4.42
CA ASP A 131 -25.52 -1.06 -3.09
C ASP A 131 -26.32 0.21 -2.70
N PRO A 132 -27.44 0.53 -3.39
CA PRO A 132 -28.16 1.80 -3.22
C PRO A 132 -28.84 1.97 -1.85
N GLU A 133 -29.06 0.87 -1.12
CA GLU A 133 -29.60 0.86 0.24
C GLU A 133 -28.50 0.81 1.32
N GLY A 134 -27.23 0.62 0.91
CA GLY A 134 -26.07 0.61 1.81
C GLY A 134 -25.93 -0.63 2.69
N GLU A 135 -26.67 -1.72 2.42
CA GLU A 135 -26.62 -2.94 3.24
C GLU A 135 -25.28 -3.67 3.16
N ARG A 136 -24.68 -3.75 1.96
CA ARG A 136 -23.39 -4.43 1.75
C ARG A 136 -22.26 -3.61 2.38
N MET A 137 -22.30 -2.30 2.22
CA MET A 137 -21.44 -1.31 2.90
C MET A 137 -21.53 -1.45 4.42
N ALA A 138 -22.74 -1.41 5.00
CA ALA A 138 -22.94 -1.50 6.45
C ALA A 138 -22.45 -2.85 7.02
N ARG A 139 -22.70 -3.95 6.30
CA ARG A 139 -22.20 -5.28 6.65
C ARG A 139 -20.67 -5.33 6.63
N TRP A 140 -20.05 -4.76 5.60
CA TRP A 140 -18.59 -4.68 5.43
C TRP A 140 -17.92 -3.82 6.53
N LEU A 141 -18.52 -2.69 6.91
CA LEU A 141 -18.08 -1.88 8.06
C LEU A 141 -18.21 -2.66 9.38
N GLY A 142 -19.30 -3.40 9.58
CA GLY A 142 -19.47 -4.30 10.72
C GLY A 142 -18.45 -5.45 10.76
N GLU A 143 -17.96 -5.91 9.61
CA GLU A 143 -16.84 -6.85 9.55
C GLU A 143 -15.49 -6.18 9.93
N ALA A 144 -15.29 -4.90 9.60
CA ALA A 144 -14.12 -4.13 10.07
C ALA A 144 -14.17 -3.92 11.60
N GLU A 145 -15.33 -3.57 12.17
CA GLU A 145 -15.55 -3.49 13.62
C GLU A 145 -15.15 -4.79 14.34
N ARG A 146 -15.53 -5.95 13.80
CA ARG A 146 -15.21 -7.27 14.38
C ARG A 146 -13.74 -7.66 14.27
N LEU A 147 -12.96 -7.03 13.39
CA LEU A 147 -11.51 -7.21 13.30
C LEU A 147 -10.80 -6.32 14.33
N VAL A 148 -11.20 -5.04 14.40
CA VAL A 148 -10.71 -4.08 15.39
C VAL A 148 -11.01 -4.53 16.83
N GLU A 149 -12.23 -5.02 17.09
CA GLU A 149 -12.63 -5.55 18.40
C GLU A 149 -11.82 -6.78 18.82
N ARG A 150 -11.49 -7.67 17.88
CA ARG A 150 -10.71 -8.87 18.20
C ARG A 150 -9.28 -8.57 18.59
N TRP A 151 -8.69 -7.45 18.13
CA TRP A 151 -7.35 -7.07 18.56
C TRP A 151 -7.24 -6.89 20.09
N PHE A 152 -8.31 -6.40 20.74
CA PHE A 152 -8.39 -6.28 22.21
C PHE A 152 -8.44 -7.63 22.95
N THR A 153 -8.59 -8.76 22.25
CA THR A 153 -8.42 -10.10 22.83
C THR A 153 -7.01 -10.66 22.61
N LEU A 154 -6.12 -9.93 21.95
CA LEU A 154 -4.75 -10.34 21.60
C LEU A 154 -3.71 -9.45 22.29
N GLU A 155 -3.96 -8.15 22.39
CA GLU A 155 -3.08 -7.16 23.03
C GLU A 155 -3.89 -6.19 23.91
N ASP A 156 -3.24 -5.65 24.95
CA ASP A 156 -3.79 -4.63 25.84
C ASP A 156 -3.15 -3.26 25.52
N PRO A 157 -3.84 -2.38 24.78
CA PRO A 157 -3.28 -1.09 24.36
C PRO A 157 -3.16 -0.06 25.49
N THR A 158 -3.74 -0.33 26.66
CA THR A 158 -3.53 0.51 27.86
C THR A 158 -2.12 0.33 28.44
N ARG A 159 -1.39 -0.71 27.98
CA ARG A 159 -0.04 -1.10 28.41
C ARG A 159 1.01 -1.03 27.29
N LEU A 160 0.67 -0.43 26.15
CA LEU A 160 1.54 -0.28 24.98
C LEU A 160 1.69 1.20 24.64
N GLU A 161 2.92 1.69 24.64
CA GLU A 161 3.29 2.94 23.96
C GLU A 161 4.26 2.58 22.81
N PRO A 162 3.76 2.50 21.55
CA PRO A 162 4.62 2.28 20.40
C PRO A 162 5.62 3.42 20.24
N ALA A 163 6.86 3.09 19.88
CA ALA A 163 7.87 4.09 19.56
C ALA A 163 7.59 4.75 18.21
N GLU A 164 7.07 3.98 17.25
CA GLU A 164 6.71 4.43 15.90
C GLU A 164 5.47 3.68 15.40
N ARG A 165 4.71 4.29 14.49
CA ARG A 165 3.54 3.73 13.77
C ARG A 165 3.61 4.12 12.30
N GLU A 166 3.15 3.26 11.40
CA GLU A 166 3.25 3.43 9.94
C GLU A 166 4.64 3.91 9.49
N LEU A 167 5.68 3.34 10.11
CA LEU A 167 7.05 3.81 9.99
C LEU A 167 7.60 3.50 8.59
N PHE A 168 7.73 4.52 7.75
CA PHE A 168 8.50 4.42 6.52
C PHE A 168 9.98 4.14 6.83
N ILE A 169 10.48 3.04 6.27
CA ILE A 169 11.87 2.59 6.42
C ILE A 169 12.53 2.48 5.05
N GLU A 170 13.76 2.99 4.95
CA GLU A 170 14.62 2.86 3.77
C GLU A 170 16.07 2.59 4.19
N ALA A 171 16.72 1.66 3.50
CA ALA A 171 18.17 1.42 3.60
C ALA A 171 18.73 1.10 2.20
N GLU A 172 19.94 1.56 1.92
CA GLU A 172 20.71 1.15 0.74
C GLU A 172 21.74 0.09 1.18
N LEU A 173 21.76 -1.05 0.48
CA LEU A 173 22.75 -2.09 0.72
C LEU A 173 24.08 -1.76 0.02
N ASP A 174 25.16 -2.44 0.41
CA ASP A 174 26.51 -2.29 -0.15
C ASP A 174 26.58 -2.47 -1.70
N SER A 175 25.55 -3.08 -2.31
CA SER A 175 25.37 -3.24 -3.76
C SER A 175 24.67 -2.07 -4.47
N GLY A 176 24.27 -1.02 -3.75
CA GLY A 176 23.41 0.06 -4.23
C GLY A 176 21.91 -0.32 -4.29
N LEU A 177 21.52 -1.52 -3.83
CA LEU A 177 20.11 -1.91 -3.76
C LEU A 177 19.40 -1.18 -2.61
N ARG A 178 18.45 -0.29 -2.96
CA ARG A 178 17.54 0.34 -2.00
C ARG A 178 16.40 -0.59 -1.63
N LEU A 179 16.33 -0.96 -0.35
CA LEU A 179 15.20 -1.64 0.27
C LEU A 179 14.29 -0.60 0.94
N ARG A 180 12.98 -0.70 0.72
CA ARG A 180 11.97 0.21 1.27
C ARG A 180 10.76 -0.54 1.83
N GLY A 181 10.14 0.00 2.88
CA GLY A 181 8.94 -0.57 3.49
C GLY A 181 8.19 0.42 4.37
N ILE A 182 7.04 -0.02 4.90
CA ILE A 182 6.28 0.67 5.93
C ILE A 182 5.98 -0.38 7.01
N ILE A 183 6.28 -0.07 8.28
CA ILE A 183 6.02 -0.95 9.41
C ILE A 183 4.83 -0.38 10.19
N ASP A 184 3.73 -1.13 10.26
CA ASP A 184 2.49 -0.75 10.96
C ASP A 184 2.77 -0.24 12.39
N ARG A 185 3.62 -0.95 13.16
CA ARG A 185 3.98 -0.57 14.54
C ARG A 185 5.36 -1.08 14.95
N VAL A 186 6.14 -0.22 15.62
CA VAL A 186 7.39 -0.59 16.30
C VAL A 186 7.25 -0.31 17.79
N ASP A 187 7.43 -1.34 18.61
CA ASP A 187 7.52 -1.20 20.06
C ASP A 187 9.00 -1.27 20.49
N VAL A 188 9.38 -0.48 21.49
CA VAL A 188 10.72 -0.54 22.11
C VAL A 188 10.55 -0.68 23.61
N ALA A 189 11.10 -1.75 24.19
CA ALA A 189 11.06 -1.96 25.63
C ALA A 189 11.99 -0.97 26.37
N PRO A 190 11.78 -0.71 27.68
CA PRO A 190 12.71 0.10 28.49
C PRO A 190 14.15 -0.45 28.56
N THR A 191 14.35 -1.72 28.18
CA THR A 191 15.65 -2.39 28.01
C THR A 191 16.34 -2.09 26.66
N GLY A 192 15.69 -1.37 25.75
CA GLY A 192 16.13 -1.13 24.37
C GLY A 192 15.75 -2.24 23.39
N GLU A 193 15.07 -3.31 23.84
CA GLU A 193 14.68 -4.42 22.98
C GLU A 193 13.54 -4.03 22.02
N VAL A 194 13.82 -4.08 20.71
CA VAL A 194 12.89 -3.69 19.63
C VAL A 194 11.98 -4.85 19.23
N ARG A 195 10.67 -4.60 19.09
CA ARG A 195 9.70 -5.50 18.47
C ARG A 195 9.05 -4.83 17.25
N ILE A 196 9.13 -5.49 16.10
CA ILE A 196 8.39 -5.12 14.87
C ILE A 196 7.05 -5.85 14.88
N VAL A 197 5.95 -5.13 14.68
CA VAL A 197 4.59 -5.68 14.61
C VAL A 197 3.93 -5.30 13.29
N ASP A 198 3.21 -6.25 12.71
CA ASP A 198 2.43 -6.13 11.48
C ASP A 198 1.05 -6.77 11.72
N TYR A 199 -0.01 -6.08 11.31
CA TYR A 199 -1.38 -6.55 11.41
C TYR A 199 -1.81 -7.25 10.12
N LYS A 200 -2.63 -8.29 10.25
CA LYS A 200 -3.23 -9.00 9.11
C LYS A 200 -4.71 -9.21 9.36
N THR A 201 -5.56 -8.62 8.52
CA THR A 201 -7.02 -8.83 8.57
C THR A 201 -7.46 -10.22 8.13
N GLY A 202 -6.58 -10.97 7.45
CA GLY A 202 -6.77 -12.38 7.11
C GLY A 202 -6.58 -13.34 8.30
N LYS A 203 -6.77 -14.63 8.04
CA LYS A 203 -6.45 -15.71 9.00
C LYS A 203 -4.96 -16.06 8.94
N ALA A 204 -4.42 -16.61 10.03
CA ALA A 204 -3.07 -17.16 10.04
C ALA A 204 -2.90 -18.27 8.98
N PRO A 205 -1.75 -18.34 8.29
CA PRO A 205 -1.43 -19.46 7.42
C PRO A 205 -1.22 -20.74 8.24
N ARG A 206 -1.39 -21.91 7.61
CA ARG A 206 -0.94 -23.17 8.20
C ARG A 206 0.59 -23.14 8.41
N PRO A 207 1.15 -23.87 9.38
CA PRO A 207 2.60 -23.89 9.63
C PRO A 207 3.44 -24.20 8.38
N GLU A 208 2.94 -25.08 7.50
CA GLU A 208 3.57 -25.43 6.21
C GLU A 208 3.75 -24.25 5.23
N TYR A 209 3.05 -23.13 5.44
CA TYR A 209 3.11 -21.92 4.62
C TYR A 209 3.63 -20.68 5.38
N ALA A 210 4.05 -20.84 6.64
CA ALA A 210 4.44 -19.71 7.51
C ALA A 210 5.70 -18.96 7.01
N GLU A 211 6.60 -19.61 6.27
CA GLU A 211 7.81 -18.96 5.72
C GLU A 211 7.47 -17.74 4.83
N GLY A 212 6.40 -17.83 4.03
CA GLY A 212 5.97 -16.74 3.15
C GLY A 212 5.54 -15.49 3.92
N ALA A 213 4.85 -15.66 5.05
CA ALA A 213 4.47 -14.55 5.91
C ALA A 213 5.68 -13.97 6.68
N LEU A 214 6.57 -14.86 7.17
CA LEU A 214 7.79 -14.44 7.87
C LEU A 214 8.80 -13.73 6.94
N PHE A 215 8.74 -13.92 5.62
CA PHE A 215 9.59 -13.21 4.67
C PHE A 215 9.39 -11.68 4.72
N GLN A 216 8.15 -11.20 4.79
CA GLN A 216 7.88 -9.75 4.96
C GLN A 216 8.50 -9.22 6.24
N MET A 217 8.35 -9.95 7.34
CA MET A 217 8.87 -9.54 8.64
C MET A 217 10.40 -9.55 8.70
N LYS A 218 11.05 -10.56 8.10
CA LYS A 218 12.52 -10.63 8.00
C LYS A 218 13.07 -9.56 7.05
N PHE A 219 12.32 -9.14 6.03
CA PHE A 219 12.66 -7.97 5.21
C PHE A 219 12.70 -6.70 6.08
N TYR A 220 11.64 -6.42 6.84
CA TYR A 220 11.62 -5.26 7.75
C TYR A 220 12.73 -5.32 8.79
N ALA A 221 13.00 -6.51 9.35
CA ALA A 221 14.10 -6.71 10.30
C ALA A 221 15.48 -6.41 9.68
N LEU A 222 15.70 -6.81 8.43
CA LEU A 222 16.92 -6.50 7.68
C LEU A 222 17.08 -4.99 7.45
N VAL A 223 16.02 -4.30 7.00
CA VAL A 223 16.08 -2.85 6.76
C VAL A 223 16.31 -2.08 8.06
N VAL A 224 15.63 -2.45 9.16
CA VAL A 224 15.87 -1.84 10.49
C VAL A 224 17.30 -2.10 10.97
N TRP A 225 17.83 -3.31 10.81
CA TRP A 225 19.21 -3.62 11.15
C TRP A 225 20.22 -2.80 10.32
N ARG A 226 20.02 -2.67 9.01
CA ARG A 226 20.89 -1.85 8.15
C ARG A 226 20.74 -0.33 8.35
N LEU A 227 19.59 0.14 8.85
CA LEU A 227 19.32 1.57 9.11
C LEU A 227 19.70 2.04 10.53
N LYS A 228 19.66 1.12 11.52
CA LYS A 228 19.81 1.45 12.96
C LYS A 228 20.89 0.65 13.68
N GLU A 229 21.58 -0.25 12.98
CA GLU A 229 22.55 -1.23 13.52
C GLU A 229 21.99 -2.19 14.59
N VAL A 230 20.67 -2.17 14.83
CA VAL A 230 19.97 -3.00 15.82
C VAL A 230 19.17 -4.11 15.13
N ILE A 231 19.45 -5.37 15.50
CA ILE A 231 18.61 -6.52 15.14
C ILE A 231 17.37 -6.51 16.04
N PRO A 232 16.13 -6.48 15.48
CA PRO A 232 14.92 -6.56 16.30
C PRO A 232 14.85 -7.85 17.10
N ARG A 233 14.57 -7.75 18.40
CA ARG A 233 14.51 -8.88 19.32
C ARG A 233 13.36 -9.84 19.00
N ARG A 234 12.27 -9.31 18.42
CA ARG A 234 11.07 -10.05 18.03
C ARG A 234 10.38 -9.44 16.81
N LEU A 235 9.80 -10.31 15.99
CA LEU A 235 8.86 -10.01 14.92
C LEU A 235 7.51 -10.61 15.31
N GLN A 236 6.41 -9.90 15.07
CA GLN A 236 5.07 -10.29 15.49
C GLN A 236 4.04 -10.02 14.37
N LEU A 237 3.34 -11.06 13.93
CA LEU A 237 2.22 -10.99 12.99
C LEU A 237 0.92 -11.22 13.76
N VAL A 238 0.00 -10.24 13.69
CA VAL A 238 -1.26 -10.25 14.46
C VAL A 238 -2.43 -10.50 13.51
N TYR A 239 -2.92 -11.74 13.47
CA TYR A 239 -3.95 -12.20 12.53
C TYR A 239 -5.36 -11.97 13.08
N LEU A 240 -5.90 -10.79 12.83
CA LEU A 240 -7.22 -10.35 13.27
C LEU A 240 -8.36 -11.20 12.69
N GLY A 241 -8.16 -11.81 11.52
CA GLY A 241 -9.18 -12.65 10.86
C GLY A 241 -9.42 -13.99 11.56
N SER A 242 -8.42 -14.54 12.24
CA SER A 242 -8.54 -15.77 13.04
C SER A 242 -8.48 -15.52 14.56
N GLY A 243 -7.66 -14.59 15.03
CA GLY A 243 -7.37 -14.35 16.45
C GLY A 243 -6.04 -14.97 16.90
N ASP A 244 -5.08 -15.14 15.98
CA ASP A 244 -3.77 -15.71 16.28
C ASP A 244 -2.68 -14.62 16.33
N VAL A 245 -1.65 -14.85 17.14
CA VAL A 245 -0.41 -14.06 17.12
C VAL A 245 0.75 -15.00 16.80
N VAL A 246 1.40 -14.78 15.66
CA VAL A 246 2.59 -15.54 15.24
C VAL A 246 3.82 -14.71 15.54
N THR A 247 4.77 -15.25 16.30
CA THR A 247 6.02 -14.58 16.66
C THR A 247 7.23 -15.29 16.07
N TYR A 248 8.30 -14.52 15.83
CA TYR A 248 9.59 -15.03 15.42
C TYR A 248 10.70 -14.16 16.01
N ASP A 249 11.71 -14.77 16.63
CA ASP A 249 12.86 -14.09 17.19
C ASP A 249 14.04 -14.28 16.22
N PRO A 250 14.42 -13.26 15.41
CA PRO A 250 15.38 -13.43 14.33
C PRO A 250 16.83 -13.41 14.82
N VAL A 251 17.69 -14.16 14.14
CA VAL A 251 19.15 -14.10 14.35
C VAL A 251 19.85 -13.47 13.15
N LEU A 252 21.09 -13.00 13.33
CA LEU A 252 21.91 -12.40 12.27
C LEU A 252 21.91 -13.23 10.96
N ALA A 253 22.10 -14.55 11.09
CA ALA A 253 22.13 -15.50 9.97
C ALA A 253 20.77 -15.69 9.23
N ASP A 254 19.67 -15.16 9.75
CA ASP A 254 18.42 -14.99 8.99
C ASP A 254 18.47 -13.76 8.10
N LEU A 255 18.91 -12.63 8.65
CA LEU A 255 18.89 -11.34 7.95
C LEU A 255 19.86 -11.36 6.77
N GLU A 256 21.08 -11.87 6.98
CA GLU A 256 22.04 -12.12 5.90
C GLU A 256 21.50 -13.06 4.80
N ARG A 257 20.69 -14.06 5.18
CA ARG A 257 20.11 -15.03 4.24
C ARG A 257 19.00 -14.38 3.41
N VAL A 258 18.20 -13.52 4.03
CA VAL A 258 17.21 -12.69 3.33
C VAL A 258 17.90 -11.67 2.45
N GLU A 259 19.00 -11.04 2.89
CA GLU A 259 19.79 -10.11 2.07
C GLU A 259 20.34 -10.81 0.81
N ARG A 260 21.02 -11.96 0.95
CA ARG A 260 21.47 -12.78 -0.19
C ARG A 260 20.33 -13.18 -1.13
N LYS A 261 19.15 -13.51 -0.59
CA LYS A 261 17.94 -13.81 -1.39
C LYS A 261 17.41 -12.58 -2.13
N LEU A 262 17.44 -11.39 -1.51
CA LEU A 262 16.99 -10.14 -2.11
C LEU A 262 17.94 -9.62 -3.19
N LEU A 263 19.25 -9.80 -3.02
CA LEU A 263 20.26 -9.49 -4.04
C LEU A 263 20.04 -10.34 -5.30
N ALA A 264 19.97 -11.68 -5.16
CA ALA A 264 19.71 -12.57 -6.29
C ALA A 264 18.34 -12.33 -6.95
N LEU A 265 17.32 -11.95 -6.17
CA LEU A 265 16.00 -11.55 -6.67
C LEU A 265 16.07 -10.22 -7.46
N TRP A 266 16.89 -9.27 -7.00
CA TRP A 266 17.12 -8.00 -7.65
C TRP A 266 17.88 -8.16 -8.96
N ASP A 267 18.91 -9.01 -9.01
CA ASP A 267 19.64 -9.32 -10.24
C ASP A 267 18.71 -9.94 -11.30
N ALA A 268 17.78 -10.80 -10.89
CA ALA A 268 16.74 -11.33 -11.78
C ALA A 268 15.74 -10.25 -12.26
N ILE A 269 15.32 -9.33 -11.38
CA ILE A 269 14.49 -8.17 -11.74
C ILE A 269 15.23 -7.26 -12.74
N ARG A 270 16.52 -6.99 -12.50
CA ARG A 270 17.38 -6.21 -13.39
C ARG A 270 17.52 -6.86 -14.76
N LEU A 271 17.81 -8.16 -14.81
CA LEU A 271 17.94 -8.90 -16.07
C LEU A 271 16.63 -8.89 -16.87
N ALA A 272 15.49 -9.12 -16.23
CA ALA A 272 14.17 -9.02 -16.87
C ALA A 272 13.87 -7.58 -17.35
N THR A 273 14.32 -6.56 -16.60
CA THR A 273 14.20 -5.14 -16.98
C THR A 273 15.05 -4.79 -18.20
N GLU A 274 16.30 -5.24 -18.23
CA GLU A 274 17.25 -4.95 -19.31
C GLU A 274 16.95 -5.73 -20.59
N THR A 275 16.32 -6.91 -20.51
CA THR A 275 15.97 -7.76 -21.67
C THR A 275 14.52 -7.63 -22.12
N GLY A 276 13.62 -7.10 -21.28
CA GLY A 276 12.17 -7.17 -21.51
C GLY A 276 11.55 -8.56 -21.31
N GLU A 277 12.31 -9.57 -20.86
CA GLU A 277 11.81 -10.94 -20.67
C GLU A 277 11.04 -11.12 -19.35
N TRP A 278 9.76 -10.76 -19.35
CA TRP A 278 8.85 -10.91 -18.22
C TRP A 278 8.00 -12.18 -18.34
N ARG A 279 8.61 -13.34 -18.09
CA ARG A 279 7.96 -14.65 -18.25
C ARG A 279 6.81 -14.84 -17.23
N PRO A 280 5.61 -15.28 -17.65
CA PRO A 280 4.54 -15.64 -16.72
C PRO A 280 4.91 -16.86 -15.88
N ARG A 281 4.21 -17.03 -14.75
CA ARG A 281 4.29 -18.23 -13.90
C ARG A 281 2.88 -18.66 -13.48
N PRO A 282 2.28 -19.66 -14.15
CA PRO A 282 0.99 -20.21 -13.76
C PRO A 282 1.00 -20.75 -12.32
N THR A 283 0.03 -20.31 -11.52
CA THR A 283 -0.20 -20.80 -10.16
C THR A 283 -1.70 -20.84 -9.87
N LYS A 284 -2.11 -21.45 -8.74
CA LYS A 284 -3.50 -21.41 -8.27
C LYS A 284 -4.00 -19.98 -7.96
N LEU A 285 -3.10 -19.01 -7.82
CA LEU A 285 -3.45 -17.60 -7.58
C LEU A 285 -3.77 -16.84 -8.88
N CYS A 286 -3.52 -17.41 -10.07
CA CYS A 286 -3.82 -16.74 -11.33
C CYS A 286 -5.32 -16.46 -11.54
N GLY A 287 -6.22 -17.29 -10.99
CA GLY A 287 -7.67 -17.02 -10.99
C GLY A 287 -8.11 -15.85 -10.08
N TRP A 288 -7.18 -15.29 -9.29
CA TRP A 288 -7.34 -14.09 -8.47
C TRP A 288 -6.41 -12.96 -8.93
N CYS A 289 -5.91 -13.03 -10.16
CA CYS A 289 -5.07 -11.99 -10.77
C CYS A 289 -5.96 -11.07 -11.62
N ASP A 290 -6.00 -9.79 -11.29
CA ASP A 290 -6.81 -8.79 -12.01
C ASP A 290 -6.36 -8.64 -13.48
N HIS A 291 -5.07 -8.80 -13.76
CA HIS A 291 -4.49 -8.65 -15.10
C HIS A 291 -4.61 -9.90 -16.01
N GLN A 292 -5.60 -10.78 -15.79
CA GLN A 292 -5.81 -11.97 -16.64
C GLN A 292 -6.04 -11.61 -18.11
N GLU A 293 -6.73 -10.50 -18.40
CA GLU A 293 -6.99 -10.00 -19.75
C GLU A 293 -5.73 -9.59 -20.54
N HIS A 294 -4.62 -9.34 -19.85
CA HIS A 294 -3.31 -9.04 -20.44
C HIS A 294 -2.34 -10.24 -20.43
N CYS A 295 -2.74 -11.39 -19.86
CA CYS A 295 -1.83 -12.51 -19.60
C CYS A 295 -1.85 -13.56 -20.74
N PRO A 296 -0.71 -13.88 -21.38
CA PRO A 296 -0.64 -14.87 -22.48
C PRO A 296 -1.18 -16.26 -22.11
N GLU A 297 -1.02 -16.68 -20.86
CA GLU A 297 -1.54 -17.95 -20.31
C GLU A 297 -3.08 -18.05 -20.39
N PHE A 298 -3.77 -16.92 -20.56
CA PHE A 298 -5.22 -16.79 -20.68
C PHE A 298 -5.64 -16.22 -22.05
N GLY A 299 -4.72 -16.17 -23.03
CA GLY A 299 -4.94 -15.59 -24.36
C GLY A 299 -4.86 -14.06 -24.40
N GLY A 300 -4.58 -13.41 -23.27
CA GLY A 300 -4.38 -11.95 -23.18
C GLY A 300 -3.04 -11.50 -23.78
N THR A 301 -2.97 -10.23 -24.18
CA THR A 301 -1.75 -9.63 -24.73
C THR A 301 -1.20 -8.56 -23.78
N PRO A 302 0.07 -8.68 -23.31
CA PRO A 302 0.73 -7.63 -22.53
C PRO A 302 0.81 -6.32 -23.34
N PRO A 303 0.77 -5.14 -22.68
CA PRO A 303 1.06 -3.89 -23.36
C PRO A 303 2.50 -3.89 -23.93
N PRO A 304 2.82 -2.99 -24.89
CA PRO A 304 4.20 -2.75 -25.31
C PRO A 304 5.11 -2.48 -24.10
N TYR A 305 6.33 -3.02 -24.09
CA TYR A 305 7.23 -2.83 -22.96
C TYR A 305 7.78 -1.39 -22.96
N PRO A 306 7.58 -0.59 -21.89
CA PRO A 306 7.81 0.85 -21.95
C PRO A 306 9.25 1.28 -21.62
N LEU A 307 10.18 0.34 -21.42
CA LEU A 307 11.58 0.62 -21.08
C LEU A 307 12.54 0.17 -22.20
N PRO A 308 13.68 0.86 -22.40
CA PRO A 308 14.66 0.48 -23.42
C PRO A 308 15.24 -0.91 -23.18
N VAL A 309 15.01 -1.82 -24.12
CA VAL A 309 15.58 -3.18 -24.11
C VAL A 309 17.00 -3.17 -24.67
N ARG A 310 17.94 -3.81 -23.98
CA ARG A 310 19.24 -4.17 -24.53
C ARG A 310 19.03 -5.31 -25.53
N ALA A 311 19.32 -5.05 -26.81
CA ALA A 311 19.43 -6.13 -27.79
C ALA A 311 20.43 -7.17 -27.27
N ALA A 312 20.04 -8.45 -27.30
CA ALA A 312 20.94 -9.54 -26.92
C ALA A 312 22.20 -9.45 -27.79
N GLN A 313 23.36 -9.37 -27.16
CA GLN A 313 24.62 -9.41 -27.90
C GLN A 313 24.71 -10.78 -28.56
N SER A 314 24.65 -10.80 -29.89
CA SER A 314 24.99 -11.99 -30.64
C SER A 314 26.48 -12.24 -30.42
N ASP A 315 26.80 -13.19 -29.54
CA ASP A 315 28.16 -13.71 -29.34
C ASP A 315 28.64 -14.34 -30.65
N GLY A 316 29.18 -13.47 -31.51
CA GLY A 316 29.72 -13.82 -32.81
C GLY A 316 31.04 -14.54 -32.63
N VAL A 317 30.97 -15.80 -32.17
CA VAL A 317 32.09 -16.75 -32.15
C VAL A 317 32.78 -16.67 -33.51
N PRO A 318 34.03 -16.17 -33.59
CA PRO A 318 34.69 -16.00 -34.87
C PRO A 318 34.91 -17.37 -35.49
N GLN A 319 34.14 -17.72 -36.52
CA GLN A 319 34.38 -18.95 -37.28
C GLN A 319 35.76 -18.83 -37.93
N GLY A 320 36.74 -19.49 -37.32
CA GLY A 320 38.12 -19.50 -37.77
C GLY A 320 38.18 -20.03 -39.20
N ARG A 321 38.56 -19.16 -40.14
CA ARG A 321 38.82 -19.56 -41.52
C ARG A 321 40.02 -20.50 -41.53
N MET A 322 39.78 -21.79 -41.74
CA MET A 322 40.80 -22.65 -42.33
C MET A 322 41.07 -22.12 -43.74
N GLY A 323 42.28 -21.63 -43.99
CA GLY A 323 42.78 -21.50 -45.35
C GLY A 323 43.13 -22.89 -45.89
N PRO A 324 42.98 -23.14 -47.21
CA PRO A 324 43.62 -24.28 -47.85
C PRO A 324 45.14 -24.07 -47.92
N ASP A 325 45.88 -25.17 -48.06
CA ASP A 325 47.34 -25.22 -48.22
C ASP A 325 47.85 -24.59 -49.54
#